data_AF-A0A7V3P9H9-F1
#
_entry.id   AF-A0A7V3P9H9-F1
#
_cell.length_a   1.000
_cell.length_b   1.000
_cell.length_c   1.000
_cell.angle_alpha   90.00
_cell.angle_beta   90.00
_cell.angle_gamma   90.00
#
_symmetry.space_group_name_H-M   'P 1'
#
loop_
_entity.id
_entity.type
_entity.pdbx_description
1 polymer ?
#
loop_
_entity_poly.entity_id
_entity_poly.type
_entity_poly.pdbx_seq_one_letter_code
_entity_poly.pdbx_strand_id
1 'polypeptide(L)'
;MDYTSQAKAKVDAERVKLTERKREIERQLAQTAPRDVGLEPLKAFCKSVAEGLESLDAAGRQKLVSLLVDKIVAMPDRLDVFVIFPGGEGEPGLMVKQEFGLI
;
A
#
# COMPACT_ATOMS: atom_id res chain seq x y z
N MET A 1 52.35 -8.98 38.63
CA MET A 1 51.22 -9.13 37.67
C MET A 1 50.64 -7.75 37.45
N ASP A 2 50.82 -7.20 36.25
CA ASP A 2 50.57 -5.78 35.96
C ASP A 2 49.09 -5.48 35.76
N TYR A 3 48.47 -4.95 36.82
CA TYR A 3 47.07 -4.48 36.85
C TYR A 3 46.74 -3.50 35.73
N THR A 4 47.70 -2.65 35.35
CA THR A 4 47.60 -1.67 34.25
C THR A 4 47.49 -2.32 32.87
N SER A 5 48.15 -3.46 32.65
CA SER A 5 48.07 -4.22 31.40
C SER A 5 46.69 -4.86 31.24
N GLN A 6 46.15 -5.40 32.34
CA GLN A 6 44.83 -6.04 32.34
C GLN A 6 43.68 -5.02 32.18
N ALA A 7 43.81 -3.83 32.78
CA ALA A 7 42.84 -2.74 32.60
C ALA A 7 42.83 -2.23 31.15
N LYS A 8 44.01 -2.07 30.53
CA LYS A 8 44.13 -1.65 29.13
C LYS A 8 43.52 -2.68 28.17
N ALA A 9 43.79 -3.97 28.38
CA ALA A 9 43.23 -5.04 27.58
C ALA A 9 41.69 -5.09 27.64
N LYS A 10 41.09 -4.82 28.81
CA LYS A 10 39.63 -4.72 28.95
C LYS A 10 39.05 -3.55 28.17
N VAL A 11 39.66 -2.37 28.28
CA VAL A 11 39.21 -1.17 27.55
C VAL A 11 39.32 -1.36 26.04
N ASP A 12 40.40 -1.98 25.56
CA ASP A 12 40.58 -2.26 24.13
C ASP A 12 39.54 -3.27 23.62
N ALA A 13 39.22 -4.31 24.40
CA ALA A 13 38.17 -5.27 24.07
C ALA A 13 36.77 -4.62 24.02
N GLU A 14 36.46 -3.73 24.96
CA GLU A 14 35.20 -2.98 24.96
C GLU A 14 35.09 -2.02 23.77
N ARG A 15 36.20 -1.37 23.38
CA ARG A 15 36.26 -0.51 22.19
C ARG A 15 35.98 -1.27 20.90
N VAL A 16 36.55 -2.46 20.75
CA VAL A 16 36.29 -3.33 19.58
C VAL A 16 34.82 -3.71 19.53
N LYS A 17 34.27 -4.20 20.65
CA LYS A 17 32.86 -4.60 20.75
C LYS A 17 31.89 -3.46 20.44
N LEU A 18 32.17 -2.26 20.94
CA LEU A 18 31.37 -1.05 20.66
C LEU A 18 31.45 -0.65 19.18
N THR A 19 32.64 -0.76 18.57
CA THR A 19 32.84 -0.43 17.15
C THR A 19 32.08 -1.39 16.24
N GLU A 20 32.11 -2.69 16.55
CA GLU A 20 31.34 -3.69 15.82
C GLU A 20 29.83 -3.48 15.96
N ARG A 21 29.37 -3.17 17.19
CA ARG A 21 27.95 -2.88 17.43
C ARG A 21 27.48 -1.63 16.69
N LYS A 22 28.32 -0.59 16.63
CA LYS A 22 28.06 0.62 15.85
C LYS A 22 27.92 0.31 14.36
N ARG A 23 28.85 -0.47 13.79
CA ARG A 23 28.78 -0.88 12.37
C ARG A 23 27.54 -1.70 12.05
N GLU A 24 27.14 -2.61 12.94
CA GLU A 24 25.94 -3.40 12.74
C GLU A 24 24.67 -2.53 12.81
N ILE A 25 24.61 -1.58 13.74
CA ILE A 25 23.50 -0.62 13.82
C ILE A 25 23.47 0.28 12.58
N GLU A 26 24.61 0.77 12.09
CA GLU A 26 24.68 1.56 10.86
C GLU A 26 24.23 0.76 9.63
N ARG A 27 24.60 -0.53 9.56
CA ARG A 27 24.15 -1.45 8.50
C ARG A 27 22.64 -1.67 8.56
N GLN A 28 22.10 -1.90 9.76
CA GLN A 28 20.66 -2.06 9.98
C GLN A 28 19.93 -0.75 9.64
N LEU A 29 20.45 0.40 10.04
CA LEU A 29 19.86 1.70 9.71
C LEU A 29 19.87 1.97 8.20
N ALA A 30 20.94 1.60 7.48
CA ALA A 30 20.99 1.72 6.02
C ALA A 30 20.02 0.76 5.30
N GLN A 31 19.72 -0.40 5.90
CA GLN A 31 18.72 -1.36 5.41
C GLN A 31 17.28 -0.97 5.77
N THR A 32 17.09 -0.26 6.89
CA THR A 32 15.80 0.16 7.44
C THR A 32 15.45 1.58 7.06
N ALA A 33 16.42 2.35 6.56
CA ALA A 33 16.17 3.64 5.93
C ALA A 33 15.08 3.39 4.90
N PRO A 34 13.89 4.00 5.08
CA PRO A 34 12.77 3.73 4.21
C PRO A 34 13.27 4.01 2.81
N ARG A 35 13.18 3.00 1.95
CA ARG A 35 13.16 3.25 0.52
C ARG A 35 12.01 4.25 0.34
N ASP A 36 12.35 5.53 0.23
CA ASP A 36 11.48 6.64 -0.17
C ASP A 36 11.07 6.48 -1.65
N VAL A 37 10.85 5.22 -2.04
CA VAL A 37 10.57 4.74 -3.37
C VAL A 37 9.18 4.14 -3.25
N GLY A 38 8.17 4.98 -3.38
CA GLY A 38 6.82 4.47 -3.59
C GLY A 38 5.69 5.46 -3.45
N LEU A 39 5.79 6.44 -2.55
CA LEU A 39 4.63 7.30 -2.31
C LEU A 39 4.39 8.29 -3.46
N GLU A 40 5.43 8.93 -3.99
CA GLU A 40 5.25 9.87 -5.10
C GLU A 40 4.82 9.19 -6.41
N PRO A 41 5.43 8.07 -6.84
CA PRO A 41 4.94 7.32 -8.00
C PRO A 41 3.50 6.80 -7.83
N LEU A 42 3.14 6.35 -6.62
CA LEU A 42 1.79 5.87 -6.33
C LEU A 42 0.77 7.00 -6.35
N LYS A 43 1.09 8.16 -5.77
CA LYS A 43 0.23 9.36 -5.85
C LYS A 43 0.04 9.81 -7.29
N ALA A 44 1.11 9.83 -8.10
CA ALA A 44 1.03 10.20 -9.51
C ALA A 44 0.14 9.23 -10.30
N PHE A 45 0.26 7.92 -10.04
CA PHE A 45 -0.59 6.91 -10.64
C PHE A 45 -2.07 7.09 -10.25
N CYS A 46 -2.37 7.21 -8.95
CA CYS A 46 -3.75 7.42 -8.47
C CYS A 46 -4.37 8.70 -9.04
N LYS A 47 -3.58 9.77 -9.17
CA LYS A 47 -4.02 11.02 -9.79
C LYS A 47 -4.34 10.84 -11.28
N SER A 48 -3.48 10.14 -12.03
CA SER A 48 -3.71 9.85 -13.45
C SER A 48 -4.95 8.98 -13.67
N VAL A 49 -5.21 8.00 -12.79
CA VAL A 49 -6.43 7.19 -12.82
C VAL A 49 -7.67 8.06 -12.55
N ALA A 50 -7.63 8.94 -11.56
CA ALA A 50 -8.74 9.85 -11.26
C ALA A 50 -9.05 10.80 -12.44
N GLU A 51 -8.03 11.42 -13.03
CA GLU A 51 -8.18 12.28 -14.22
C GLU A 51 -8.70 11.50 -15.44
N GLY A 52 -8.25 10.25 -15.61
CA GLY A 52 -8.73 9.35 -16.65
C GLY A 52 -10.21 8.98 -16.47
N LEU A 53 -10.68 8.82 -15.23
CA LEU A 53 -12.09 8.57 -14.91
C LEU A 53 -12.96 9.81 -15.11
N GLU A 54 -12.45 11.00 -14.76
CA GLU A 54 -13.16 12.28 -14.96
C GLU A 54 -13.27 12.67 -16.43
N SER A 55 -12.27 12.33 -17.24
CA SER A 55 -12.25 12.63 -18.68
C SER A 55 -13.08 11.67 -19.55
N LEU A 56 -13.71 10.66 -18.96
CA LEU A 56 -14.59 9.75 -19.69
C LEU A 56 -15.80 10.49 -20.26
N ASP A 57 -16.01 10.33 -21.57
CA ASP A 57 -17.25 10.74 -22.23
C ASP A 57 -18.42 9.79 -21.87
N ALA A 58 -19.62 10.06 -22.40
CA ALA A 58 -20.79 9.25 -22.09
C ALA A 58 -20.60 7.75 -22.42
N ALA A 59 -19.92 7.44 -23.53
CA ALA A 59 -19.65 6.07 -23.94
C ALA A 59 -18.61 5.40 -23.03
N GLY A 60 -17.56 6.12 -22.65
CA GLY A 60 -16.54 5.68 -21.70
C GLY A 60 -17.12 5.38 -20.32
N ARG A 61 -18.01 6.25 -19.81
CA ARG A 61 -18.73 6.02 -18.55
C ARG A 61 -19.62 4.79 -18.61
N GLN A 62 -20.37 4.62 -19.70
CA GLN A 62 -21.26 3.47 -19.88
C GLN A 62 -20.47 2.15 -19.93
N LYS A 63 -19.31 2.16 -20.58
CA LYS A 63 -18.41 1.00 -20.62
C LYS A 63 -17.80 0.69 -19.26
N LEU A 64 -17.39 1.71 -18.50
CA LEU A 64 -16.90 1.52 -17.13
C LEU A 64 -17.98 0.90 -16.23
N VAL A 65 -19.21 1.44 -16.27
CA VAL A 65 -20.35 0.90 -15.52
C VAL A 65 -20.61 -0.56 -15.89
N SER A 66 -20.52 -0.92 -17.18
CA SER A 66 -20.69 -2.32 -17.63
C SER A 66 -19.64 -3.29 -17.10
N LEU A 67 -18.45 -2.79 -16.72
CA LEU A 67 -17.39 -3.60 -16.13
C LEU A 67 -17.51 -3.72 -14.61
N LEU A 68 -18.14 -2.73 -13.98
CA LEU A 68 -18.33 -2.70 -12.52
C LEU A 68 -19.64 -3.33 -12.08
N VAL A 69 -20.65 -3.42 -12.94
CA VAL A 69 -21.96 -3.97 -12.59
C VAL A 69 -22.05 -5.43 -13.05
N ASP A 70 -22.26 -6.34 -12.09
CA ASP A 70 -22.46 -7.77 -12.35
C ASP A 70 -23.90 -8.05 -12.81
N LYS A 71 -24.88 -7.55 -12.05
CA LYS A 71 -26.30 -7.71 -12.37
C LYS A 71 -27.14 -6.56 -11.84
N ILE A 72 -28.24 -6.29 -12.53
CA ILE A 72 -29.28 -5.34 -12.12
C ILE A 72 -30.59 -6.11 -12.01
N VAL A 73 -31.27 -5.98 -10.86
CA VAL A 73 -32.59 -6.56 -10.65
C VAL A 73 -33.59 -5.41 -10.45
N ALA A 74 -34.45 -5.22 -11.45
CA ALA A 74 -35.54 -4.27 -11.38
C ALA A 74 -36.78 -4.91 -10.74
N MET A 75 -37.33 -4.25 -9.73
CA MET A 75 -38.60 -4.59 -9.08
C MET A 75 -39.56 -3.39 -9.22
N PRO A 76 -40.86 -3.56 -8.95
CA PRO A 76 -41.85 -2.49 -9.18
C PRO A 76 -41.58 -1.17 -8.44
N ASP A 77 -40.91 -1.22 -7.29
CA ASP A 77 -40.66 -0.09 -6.38
C ASP A 77 -39.17 0.14 -6.09
N ARG A 78 -38.28 -0.73 -6.56
CA ARG A 78 -36.86 -0.68 -6.23
C ARG A 78 -35.97 -1.22 -7.35
N LEU A 79 -34.71 -0.77 -7.33
CA LEU A 79 -33.68 -1.23 -8.23
C LEU A 79 -32.48 -1.71 -7.39
N ASP A 80 -32.18 -3.00 -7.48
CA ASP A 80 -31.02 -3.60 -6.82
C ASP A 80 -29.87 -3.68 -7.83
N VAL A 81 -28.76 -2.99 -7.56
CA VAL A 81 -27.53 -3.06 -8.37
C VAL A 81 -26.49 -3.85 -7.61
N PHE A 82 -25.91 -4.85 -8.27
CA PHE A 82 -24.83 -5.67 -7.75
C PHE A 82 -23.54 -5.25 -8.43
N VAL A 83 -22.60 -4.73 -7.63
CA VAL A 83 -21.36 -4.15 -8.13
C VAL A 83 -20.18 -5.04 -7.74
N ILE A 84 -19.27 -5.25 -8.68
CA ILE A 84 -17.97 -5.90 -8.50
C ILE A 84 -16.99 -4.81 -8.06
N PHE A 85 -16.58 -4.85 -6.80
CA PHE A 85 -15.40 -4.09 -6.38
C PHE A 85 -14.16 -4.86 -6.78
N PRO A 86 -13.25 -4.30 -7.60
CA PRO A 86 -11.95 -4.90 -7.81
C PRO A 86 -11.18 -4.86 -6.48
N GLY A 87 -11.25 -5.96 -5.73
CA GLY A 87 -10.27 -6.27 -4.69
C GLY A 87 -8.93 -6.53 -5.38
N GLY A 88 -7.82 -6.17 -4.73
CA GLY A 88 -6.48 -6.40 -5.27
C GLY A 88 -6.23 -7.86 -5.70
N GLU A 89 -5.19 -8.05 -6.50
CA GLU A 89 -4.83 -9.32 -7.17
C GLU A 89 -5.14 -10.57 -6.33
N GLY A 90 -6.06 -11.41 -6.83
CA GLY A 90 -6.28 -12.77 -6.35
C GLY A 90 -7.47 -13.00 -5.42
N GLU A 91 -8.17 -11.96 -4.97
CA GLU A 91 -9.41 -12.14 -4.19
C GLU A 91 -10.67 -11.97 -5.07
N PRO A 92 -11.69 -12.84 -4.92
CA PRO A 92 -12.97 -12.62 -5.59
C PRO A 92 -13.52 -11.26 -5.16
N GLY A 93 -13.78 -10.39 -6.13
CA GLY A 93 -14.23 -9.03 -5.89
C GLY A 93 -15.39 -8.98 -4.89
N LEU A 94 -15.32 -8.02 -3.96
CA LEU A 94 -16.34 -7.87 -2.93
C LEU A 94 -17.67 -7.52 -3.62
N MET A 95 -18.64 -8.43 -3.59
CA MET A 95 -19.99 -8.15 -4.09
C MET A 95 -20.73 -7.29 -3.08
N VAL A 96 -21.02 -6.06 -3.47
CA VAL A 96 -21.79 -5.13 -2.64
C VAL A 96 -23.16 -4.93 -3.28
N LYS A 97 -24.22 -5.11 -2.48
CA LYS A 97 -25.60 -4.80 -2.86
C LYS A 97 -25.86 -3.33 -2.55
N GLN A 98 -26.31 -2.56 -3.53
CA GLN A 98 -26.76 -1.19 -3.34
C GLN A 98 -28.22 -1.06 -3.78
N GLU A 99 -29.06 -0.52 -2.90
CA GLU A 99 -30.50 -0.34 -3.11
C GLU A 99 -30.77 1.10 -3.52
N PHE A 100 -31.48 1.28 -4.64
CA PHE A 100 -31.93 2.59 -5.11
C PHE A 100 -33.45 2.64 -5.12
N GLY A 101 -34.03 3.63 -4.42
CA GLY A 101 -35.45 3.92 -4.48
C GLY A 101 -35.81 4.66 -5.77
N LEU A 102 -36.93 4.30 -6.39
CA LEU A 102 -37.47 5.01 -7.55
C LEU A 102 -38.29 6.22 -7.03
N ILE A 103 -37.88 7.44 -7.41
CA ILE A 103 -38.56 8.71 -7.10
C ILE A 103 -39.72 8.93 -8.08
#